data_AF-A0A510KR40-F1
#
_entry.id   AF-A0A510KR40-F1
#
_cell.length_a   1.000
_cell.length_b   1.000
_cell.length_c   1.000
_cell.angle_alpha   90.00
_cell.angle_beta   90.00
_cell.angle_gamma   90.00
#
_symmetry.space_group_name_H-M   'P 1'
#
loop_
_entity.id
_entity.type
_entity.pdbx_description
1 polymer ?
#
loop_
_entity_poly.entity_id
_entity_poly.type
_entity_poly.pdbx_seq_one_letter_code
_entity_poly.pdbx_strand_id
1 'polypeptide(L)'
;MENSKLRATPAARDLAKMMGIDLLNVRGSGAKGRIHKEDVEEFNFEKKVRITPLASKIAQEYNIDLSTVEGSGHNGKIMKEDILNIIAKPKETEELARHEKAILAEKEQVEEADIEVIPMSPMRKVIAKRMSDSYFTAPTFTLNYEVDMTELISLRKKVMDTIMENTGKKITVTDLISFAVVKTLMKHKYVNSELSADGTQITLHNYVNLSIAVGMDDGLLVPVIKGADKMSLSELVVASKDIIKKALAMKLSPSEQSGSTFTISNLGMFGTQSFNPIINQPNSAILGVAATVEKPVVVDGEIVIRPIMTMCLTIDHRVVDGLAGAKFMQDLKKLLENPLAMLI
;
A
#
# COMPACT_ATOMS: atom_id res chain seq x y z
N MET A 1 73.75 27.69 25.28
CA MET A 1 73.96 26.28 25.64
C MET A 1 74.08 25.50 24.34
N GLU A 2 75.24 24.86 24.18
CA GLU A 2 75.75 23.92 23.16
C GLU A 2 75.11 23.85 21.76
N ASN A 3 75.90 24.28 20.78
CA ASN A 3 75.71 24.01 19.36
C ASN A 3 76.01 22.52 19.09
N SER A 4 75.01 21.65 19.33
CA SER A 4 75.09 20.22 19.07
C SER A 4 75.25 20.00 17.56
N LYS A 5 76.49 19.79 17.10
CA LYS A 5 76.76 19.35 15.72
C LYS A 5 76.01 18.03 15.50
N LEU A 6 74.93 18.10 14.72
CA LEU A 6 74.08 16.98 14.33
C LEU A 6 74.96 15.87 13.75
N ARG A 7 75.02 14.75 14.49
CA ARG A 7 75.91 13.61 14.19
C ARG A 7 75.23 12.76 13.12
N ALA A 8 75.56 12.99 11.87
CA ALA A 8 75.11 12.17 10.74
C ALA A 8 76.32 11.75 9.91
N THR A 9 76.27 10.55 9.34
CA THR A 9 77.29 10.09 8.37
C THR A 9 77.22 10.92 7.08
N PRO A 10 78.31 11.03 6.30
CA PRO A 10 78.28 11.72 5.01
C PRO A 10 77.21 11.16 4.07
N ALA A 11 77.07 9.83 4.01
CA ALA A 11 76.05 9.16 3.20
C ALA A 11 74.61 9.50 3.62
N ALA A 12 74.34 9.59 4.93
CA ALA A 12 73.03 10.02 5.44
C ALA A 12 72.72 11.49 5.08
N ARG A 13 73.73 12.37 5.08
CA ARG A 13 73.56 13.78 4.70
C ARG A 13 73.28 13.96 3.22
N ASP A 14 74.01 13.24 2.38
CA ASP A 14 73.81 13.29 0.93
C ASP A 14 72.45 12.72 0.55
N LEU A 15 72.04 11.60 1.16
CA LEU A 15 70.73 11.00 0.94
C LEU A 15 69.59 11.89 1.44
N ALA A 16 69.70 12.46 2.64
CA ALA A 16 68.70 13.38 3.18
C ALA A 16 68.56 14.65 2.32
N LYS A 17 69.68 15.18 1.77
CA LYS A 17 69.66 16.30 0.83
C LYS A 17 68.99 15.92 -0.49
N MET A 18 69.21 14.70 -0.99
CA MET A 18 68.61 14.19 -2.21
C MET A 18 67.10 13.94 -2.06
N MET A 19 66.68 13.44 -0.90
CA MET A 19 65.27 13.13 -0.59
C MET A 19 64.51 14.33 0.02
N GLY A 20 65.18 15.45 0.30
CA GLY A 20 64.58 16.63 0.91
C GLY A 20 64.15 16.42 2.38
N ILE A 21 64.79 15.50 3.09
CA ILE A 21 64.47 15.13 4.48
C ILE A 21 65.31 15.99 5.44
N ASP A 22 64.67 16.58 6.46
CA ASP A 22 65.37 17.26 7.54
C ASP A 22 65.88 16.24 8.57
N LEU A 23 67.20 16.13 8.68
CA LEU A 23 67.90 15.20 9.58
C LEU A 23 67.57 15.41 11.06
N LEU A 24 67.02 16.56 11.46
CA LEU A 24 66.53 16.77 12.83
C LEU A 24 65.36 15.83 13.20
N ASN A 25 64.62 15.37 12.21
CA ASN A 25 63.44 14.52 12.41
C ASN A 25 63.75 13.02 12.34
N VAL A 26 64.99 12.66 11.96
CA VAL A 26 65.41 11.26 11.79
C VAL A 26 66.11 10.79 13.06
N ARG A 27 65.63 9.70 13.66
CA ARG A 27 66.22 9.11 14.87
C ARG A 27 67.40 8.22 14.48
N GLY A 28 68.62 8.63 14.84
CA GLY A 28 69.83 7.89 14.49
C GLY A 28 70.02 6.59 15.31
N SER A 29 70.29 5.48 14.63
CA SER A 29 70.54 4.16 15.24
C SER A 29 72.00 3.95 15.66
N GLY A 30 72.93 4.81 15.24
CA GLY A 30 74.36 4.67 15.51
C GLY A 30 74.80 5.09 16.91
N ALA A 31 76.04 4.75 17.28
CA ALA A 31 76.63 5.07 18.58
C ALA A 31 76.50 6.57 18.94
N LYS A 32 75.94 6.85 20.13
CA LYS A 32 75.60 8.21 20.61
C LYS A 32 74.58 8.95 19.73
N GLY A 33 73.63 8.22 19.12
CA GLY A 33 72.52 8.78 18.32
C GLY A 33 72.96 9.29 16.95
N ARG A 34 73.97 8.68 16.35
CA ARG A 34 74.47 9.06 15.02
C ARG A 34 73.52 8.56 13.93
N ILE A 35 73.13 9.42 13.00
CA ILE A 35 72.25 9.06 11.88
C ILE A 35 73.06 8.39 10.77
N HIS A 36 72.68 7.16 10.47
CA HIS A 36 73.21 6.35 9.38
C HIS A 36 72.35 6.45 8.13
N LYS A 37 72.83 5.90 7.01
CA LYS A 37 72.13 6.01 5.72
C LYS A 37 70.80 5.25 5.79
N GLU A 38 70.82 4.10 6.43
CA GLU A 38 69.69 3.21 6.66
C GLU A 38 68.57 3.91 7.44
N ASP A 39 68.91 4.76 8.42
CA ASP A 39 67.93 5.53 9.20
C ASP A 39 67.15 6.55 8.34
N VAL A 40 67.77 7.05 7.27
CA VAL A 40 67.14 7.98 6.32
C VAL A 40 66.33 7.21 5.27
N GLU A 41 66.76 5.99 4.91
CA GLU A 41 66.03 5.09 4.01
C GLU A 41 64.76 4.53 4.66
N GLU A 42 64.80 4.19 5.95
CA GLU A 42 63.65 3.71 6.73
C GLU A 42 62.74 4.83 7.24
N PHE A 43 63.11 6.10 7.03
CA PHE A 43 62.28 7.23 7.44
C PHE A 43 61.02 7.34 6.57
N ASN A 44 59.98 6.63 6.98
CA ASN A 44 58.70 6.61 6.28
C ASN A 44 57.99 7.96 6.47
N PHE A 45 57.81 8.70 5.39
CA PHE A 45 57.11 10.00 5.39
C PHE A 45 55.63 9.73 5.70
N GLU A 46 55.19 9.82 6.96
CA GLU A 46 53.76 9.90 7.25
C GLU A 46 53.23 11.18 6.59
N LYS A 47 52.62 11.01 5.40
CA LYS A 47 52.03 12.07 4.60
C LYS A 47 50.90 12.71 5.41
N LYS A 48 51.21 13.74 6.22
CA LYS A 48 50.18 14.56 6.86
C LYS A 48 49.30 15.14 5.75
N VAL A 49 48.08 14.62 5.64
CA VAL A 49 47.09 15.09 4.67
C VAL A 49 46.80 16.56 4.96
N ARG A 50 47.19 17.42 4.02
CA ARG A 50 46.99 18.87 4.15
C ARG A 50 45.56 19.17 3.74
N ILE A 51 44.69 19.39 4.71
CA ILE A 51 43.28 19.70 4.49
C ILE A 51 42.90 21.03 5.15
N THR A 52 41.94 21.75 4.58
CA THR A 52 41.36 22.93 5.23
C THR A 52 40.36 22.51 6.33
N PRO A 53 40.21 23.28 7.43
CA PRO A 53 39.31 22.89 8.53
C PRO A 53 37.85 22.66 8.09
N LEU A 54 37.38 23.48 7.14
CA LEU A 54 36.05 23.36 6.56
C LEU A 54 35.89 22.08 5.72
N ALA A 55 36.89 21.77 4.90
CA ALA A 55 36.93 20.53 4.12
C ALA A 55 36.98 19.30 5.05
N SER A 56 37.78 19.34 6.12
CA SER A 56 37.86 18.23 7.09
C SER A 56 36.53 17.94 7.76
N LYS A 57 35.75 18.98 8.10
CA LYS A 57 34.44 18.81 8.73
C LYS A 57 33.43 18.17 7.77
N ILE A 58 33.43 18.60 6.50
CA ILE A 58 32.55 18.04 5.46
C ILE A 58 32.95 16.59 5.16
N ALA A 59 34.24 16.27 5.03
CA ALA A 59 34.68 14.89 4.79
C ALA A 59 34.28 13.93 5.93
N GLN A 60 34.35 14.37 7.18
CA GLN A 60 33.92 13.58 8.34
C GLN A 60 32.41 13.35 8.34
N GLU A 61 31.63 14.35 7.96
CA GLU A 61 30.16 14.27 7.91
C GLU A 61 29.68 13.29 6.83
N TYR A 62 30.36 13.23 5.68
CA TYR A 62 30.05 12.32 4.57
C TYR A 62 30.91 11.04 4.56
N ASN A 63 31.68 10.79 5.62
CA ASN A 63 32.52 9.60 5.81
C ASN A 63 33.48 9.30 4.63
N ILE A 64 34.11 10.34 4.07
CA ILE A 64 34.97 10.26 2.89
C ILE A 64 36.41 9.97 3.30
N ASP A 65 37.02 8.95 2.69
CA ASP A 65 38.44 8.63 2.90
C ASP A 65 39.35 9.66 2.22
N LEU A 66 39.99 10.48 3.06
CA LEU A 66 40.88 11.56 2.66
C LEU A 66 42.16 11.11 1.95
N SER A 67 42.54 9.83 2.05
CA SER A 67 43.71 9.29 1.36
C SER A 67 43.52 9.20 -0.16
N THR A 68 42.25 9.21 -0.61
CA THR A 68 41.85 9.04 -2.01
C THR A 68 41.54 10.37 -2.71
N VAL A 69 41.63 11.50 -1.98
CA VAL A 69 41.24 12.82 -2.46
C VAL A 69 42.47 13.61 -2.90
N GLU A 70 42.52 13.98 -4.17
CA GLU A 70 43.54 14.86 -4.70
C GLU A 70 43.12 16.32 -4.46
N GLY A 71 43.94 17.07 -3.71
CA GLY A 71 43.63 18.44 -3.31
C GLY A 71 44.05 19.47 -4.35
N SER A 72 43.14 20.37 -4.72
CA SER A 72 43.38 21.42 -5.72
C SER A 72 44.06 22.68 -5.18
N GLY A 73 44.22 22.81 -3.86
CA GLY A 73 44.82 23.98 -3.22
C GLY A 73 46.34 24.05 -3.30
N HIS A 74 46.91 25.22 -2.98
CA HIS A 74 48.37 25.45 -2.99
C HIS A 74 49.14 24.39 -2.17
N ASN A 75 50.13 23.74 -2.79
CA ASN A 75 50.86 22.56 -2.27
C ASN A 75 50.00 21.31 -2.02
N GLY A 76 48.98 21.06 -2.87
CA GLY A 76 48.16 19.84 -2.82
C GLY A 76 47.19 19.81 -1.64
N LYS A 77 46.73 20.97 -1.18
CA LYS A 77 45.85 21.08 -0.01
C LYS A 77 44.40 20.81 -0.41
N ILE A 78 43.72 19.89 0.27
CA ILE A 78 42.31 19.55 0.01
C ILE A 78 41.41 20.72 0.42
N MET A 79 40.65 21.23 -0.54
CA MET A 79 39.69 22.31 -0.40
C MET A 79 38.25 21.79 -0.37
N LYS A 80 37.30 22.65 0.00
CA LYS A 80 35.88 22.31 0.10
C LYS A 80 35.32 21.77 -1.23
N GLU A 81 35.73 22.38 -2.34
CA GLU A 81 35.26 22.05 -3.69
C GLU A 81 35.66 20.63 -4.12
N ASP A 82 36.84 20.16 -3.71
CA ASP A 82 37.33 18.82 -4.02
C ASP A 82 36.43 17.74 -3.42
N ILE A 83 35.96 17.95 -2.20
CA ILE A 83 35.05 17.04 -1.50
C ILE A 83 33.64 17.10 -2.09
N LEU A 84 33.17 18.30 -2.43
CA LEU A 84 31.85 18.46 -3.06
C LEU A 84 31.81 17.83 -4.45
N ASN A 85 32.90 17.84 -5.21
CA ASN A 85 32.98 17.19 -6.51
C ASN A 85 32.96 15.65 -6.42
N ILE A 86 33.43 15.08 -5.30
CA ILE A 86 33.31 13.64 -5.02
C ILE A 86 31.87 13.29 -4.65
N ILE A 87 31.21 14.12 -3.83
CA ILE A 87 29.79 13.96 -3.48
C ILE A 87 28.90 14.11 -4.72
N ALA A 88 29.25 15.01 -5.65
CA ALA A 88 28.51 15.25 -6.89
C ALA A 88 28.70 14.19 -7.99
N LYS A 89 29.64 13.24 -7.83
CA LYS A 89 29.81 12.09 -8.72
C LYS A 89 29.33 10.81 -8.02
N PRO A 90 28.09 10.36 -8.26
CA PRO A 90 27.56 9.19 -7.58
C PRO A 90 28.17 7.90 -8.14
N LYS A 91 29.15 7.34 -7.42
CA LYS A 91 29.58 5.92 -7.52
C LYS A 91 28.46 4.93 -7.18
N GLU A 92 27.37 5.38 -6.56
CA GLU A 92 26.17 4.57 -6.29
C GLU A 92 25.43 4.14 -7.56
N THR A 93 25.63 4.82 -8.70
CA THR A 93 24.92 4.50 -9.95
C THR A 93 25.46 3.22 -10.62
N GLU A 94 26.73 2.87 -10.42
CA GLU A 94 27.34 1.67 -11.02
C GLU A 94 27.11 0.42 -10.18
N GLU A 95 27.01 0.54 -8.85
CA GLU A 95 26.78 -0.59 -7.96
C GLU A 95 25.30 -1.02 -7.96
N LEU A 96 24.37 -0.06 -8.00
CA LEU A 96 22.94 -0.32 -8.20
C LEU A 96 22.67 -0.94 -9.57
N ALA A 97 23.32 -0.45 -10.63
CA ALA A 97 23.19 -1.01 -11.98
C ALA A 97 23.80 -2.41 -12.12
N ARG A 98 24.84 -2.75 -11.33
CA ARG A 98 25.40 -4.11 -11.28
C ARG A 98 24.50 -5.06 -10.48
N HIS A 99 23.90 -4.60 -9.38
CA HIS A 99 22.94 -5.40 -8.61
C HIS A 99 21.66 -5.66 -9.41
N GLU A 100 21.12 -4.67 -10.12
CA GLU A 100 19.99 -4.87 -11.03
C GLU A 100 20.33 -5.86 -12.15
N LYS A 101 21.49 -5.73 -12.79
CA LYS A 101 21.92 -6.67 -13.84
C LYS A 101 22.17 -8.09 -13.32
N ALA A 102 22.66 -8.25 -12.10
CA ALA A 102 22.84 -9.56 -11.47
C ALA A 102 21.49 -10.24 -11.18
N ILE A 103 20.51 -9.49 -10.66
CA ILE A 103 19.15 -9.99 -10.39
C ILE A 103 18.39 -10.32 -11.69
N LEU A 104 18.61 -9.56 -12.77
CA LEU A 104 18.08 -9.86 -14.10
C LEU A 104 18.72 -11.12 -14.71
N ALA A 105 20.04 -11.28 -14.58
CA ALA A 105 20.75 -12.47 -15.07
C ALA A 105 20.39 -13.75 -14.29
N GLU A 106 20.06 -13.63 -12.99
CA GLU A 106 19.61 -14.75 -12.16
C GLU A 106 18.17 -15.18 -12.49
N LYS A 107 17.33 -14.25 -12.99
CA LYS A 107 16.00 -14.57 -13.56
C LYS A 107 16.07 -15.25 -14.93
N GLU A 108 17.12 -15.00 -15.72
CA GLU A 108 17.31 -15.62 -17.05
C GLU A 108 17.91 -17.04 -16.98
N GLN A 109 18.44 -17.48 -15.84
CA GLN A 109 19.07 -18.80 -15.69
C GLN A 109 18.17 -19.89 -15.09
N VAL A 110 16.92 -19.58 -14.76
CA VAL A 110 15.93 -20.63 -14.50
C VAL A 110 15.44 -21.10 -15.87
N GLU A 111 15.95 -22.24 -16.36
CA GLU A 111 15.32 -22.96 -17.46
C GLU A 111 13.81 -23.06 -17.17
N GLU A 112 13.01 -22.36 -17.96
CA GLU A 112 11.55 -22.26 -17.80
C GLU A 112 10.94 -23.65 -18.03
N ALA A 113 10.80 -24.40 -16.94
CA ALA A 113 9.92 -25.54 -16.88
C ALA A 113 8.47 -25.05 -17.02
N ASP A 114 7.93 -25.06 -18.25
CA ASP A 114 6.50 -24.97 -18.54
C ASP A 114 5.77 -23.76 -17.87
N ILE A 115 6.36 -22.56 -17.97
CA ILE A 115 5.78 -21.32 -17.40
C ILE A 115 5.12 -20.49 -18.52
N GLU A 116 3.83 -20.16 -18.36
CA GLU A 116 3.12 -19.20 -19.20
C GLU A 116 3.10 -17.82 -18.53
N VAL A 117 3.72 -16.82 -19.17
CA VAL A 117 3.73 -15.43 -18.69
C VAL A 117 2.70 -14.59 -19.48
N ILE A 118 1.60 -14.21 -18.82
CA ILE A 118 0.55 -13.39 -19.42
C ILE A 118 0.70 -11.92 -19.00
N PRO A 119 0.81 -10.95 -19.95
CA PRO A 119 0.92 -9.54 -19.60
C PRO A 119 -0.39 -8.97 -19.02
N MET A 120 -0.29 -8.11 -18.00
CA MET A 120 -1.46 -7.46 -17.42
C MET A 120 -2.12 -6.49 -18.41
N SER A 121 -3.44 -6.62 -18.60
CA SER A 121 -4.23 -5.64 -19.32
C SER A 121 -4.24 -4.27 -18.62
N PRO A 122 -4.47 -3.16 -19.34
CA PRO A 122 -4.56 -1.83 -18.73
C PRO A 122 -5.58 -1.75 -17.58
N MET A 123 -6.73 -2.40 -17.73
CA MET A 123 -7.76 -2.46 -16.69
C MET A 123 -7.26 -3.20 -15.43
N ARG A 124 -6.63 -4.37 -15.60
CA ARG A 124 -6.07 -5.13 -14.47
C ARG A 124 -4.98 -4.35 -13.74
N LYS A 125 -4.14 -3.58 -14.45
CA LYS A 125 -3.14 -2.71 -13.82
C LYS A 125 -3.77 -1.64 -12.92
N VAL A 126 -4.85 -1.00 -13.39
CA VAL A 126 -5.58 0.02 -12.60
C VAL A 126 -6.24 -0.61 -11.38
N ILE A 127 -6.88 -1.77 -11.54
CA ILE A 127 -7.51 -2.50 -10.43
C ILE A 127 -6.44 -2.88 -9.40
N ALA A 128 -5.32 -3.46 -9.82
CA ALA A 128 -4.23 -3.86 -8.94
C ALA A 128 -3.72 -2.68 -8.11
N LYS A 129 -3.47 -1.52 -8.75
CA LYS A 129 -3.07 -0.31 -8.05
C LYS A 129 -4.12 0.13 -7.02
N ARG A 130 -5.40 0.24 -7.42
CA ARG A 130 -6.47 0.68 -6.52
C ARG A 130 -6.70 -0.24 -5.33
N MET A 131 -6.63 -1.56 -5.54
CA MET A 131 -6.80 -2.54 -4.48
C MET A 131 -5.63 -2.53 -3.50
N SER A 132 -4.40 -2.40 -4.00
CA SER A 132 -3.22 -2.18 -3.14
C SER A 132 -3.35 -0.89 -2.35
N ASP A 133 -3.68 0.23 -3.01
CA ASP A 133 -3.86 1.53 -2.35
C ASP A 133 -4.93 1.43 -1.25
N SER A 134 -6.09 0.82 -1.54
CA SER A 134 -7.14 0.62 -0.54
C SER A 134 -6.68 -0.23 0.65
N TYR A 135 -6.06 -1.39 0.38
CA TYR A 135 -5.68 -2.35 1.40
C TYR A 135 -4.58 -1.82 2.34
N PHE A 136 -3.59 -1.10 1.80
CA PHE A 136 -2.46 -0.61 2.60
C PHE A 136 -2.74 0.75 3.27
N THR A 137 -3.65 1.56 2.73
CA THR A 137 -3.95 2.89 3.31
C THR A 137 -5.06 2.86 4.35
N ALA A 138 -6.02 1.94 4.23
CA ALA A 138 -7.11 1.79 5.19
C ALA A 138 -6.81 0.65 6.17
N PRO A 139 -6.55 0.93 7.46
CA PRO A 139 -6.57 -0.09 8.50
C PRO A 139 -7.98 -0.68 8.57
N THR A 140 -8.17 -1.89 8.03
CA THR A 140 -9.48 -2.52 7.96
C THR A 140 -9.64 -3.64 8.98
N PHE A 141 -10.88 -3.84 9.42
CA PHE A 141 -11.30 -5.09 10.02
C PHE A 141 -12.73 -5.41 9.59
N THR A 142 -13.12 -6.68 9.77
CA THR A 142 -14.39 -7.20 9.27
C THR A 142 -15.27 -7.71 10.40
N LEU A 143 -16.54 -7.29 10.39
CA LEU A 143 -17.59 -7.80 11.27
C LEU A 143 -18.39 -8.87 10.54
N ASN A 144 -18.48 -10.06 11.13
CA ASN A 144 -19.19 -11.21 10.55
C ASN A 144 -20.50 -11.46 11.30
N TYR A 145 -21.61 -11.54 10.57
CA TYR A 145 -22.93 -11.83 11.11
C TYR A 145 -23.61 -12.91 10.29
N GLU A 146 -24.26 -13.85 10.97
CA GLU A 146 -25.21 -14.75 10.34
C GLU A 146 -26.62 -14.16 10.41
N VAL A 147 -27.41 -14.35 9.36
CA VAL A 147 -28.78 -13.83 9.22
C VAL A 147 -29.71 -14.95 8.80
N ASP A 148 -30.84 -15.11 9.48
CA ASP A 148 -31.90 -16.00 9.04
C ASP A 148 -32.67 -15.35 7.88
N MET A 149 -32.62 -16.00 6.72
CA MET A 149 -33.22 -15.48 5.48
C MET A 149 -34.65 -15.98 5.26
N THR A 150 -35.23 -16.74 6.20
CA THR A 150 -36.56 -17.35 6.06
C THR A 150 -37.60 -16.33 5.62
N GLU A 151 -37.75 -15.25 6.39
CA GLU A 151 -38.78 -14.26 6.15
C GLU A 151 -38.50 -13.43 4.91
N LEU A 152 -37.22 -13.14 4.61
CA LEU A 152 -36.84 -12.43 3.38
C LEU A 152 -37.16 -13.25 2.12
N ILE A 153 -36.88 -14.56 2.15
CA ILE A 153 -37.19 -15.48 1.05
C ILE A 153 -38.71 -15.60 0.88
N SER A 154 -39.46 -15.65 2.00
CA SER A 154 -40.92 -15.65 2.00
C SER A 154 -41.48 -14.36 1.38
N LEU A 155 -40.98 -13.20 1.80
CA LEU A 155 -41.38 -11.90 1.23
C LEU A 155 -41.08 -11.85 -0.27
N ARG A 156 -39.89 -12.29 -0.68
CA ARG A 156 -39.50 -12.31 -2.10
C ARG A 156 -40.49 -13.07 -2.95
N LYS A 157 -40.98 -14.24 -2.47
CA LYS A 157 -41.99 -15.03 -3.18
C LYS A 157 -43.30 -14.26 -3.31
N LYS A 158 -43.75 -13.57 -2.25
CA LYS A 158 -45.01 -12.81 -2.22
C LYS A 158 -45.00 -11.60 -3.17
N VAL A 159 -43.87 -10.89 -3.28
CA VAL A 159 -43.79 -9.67 -4.10
C VAL A 159 -43.28 -9.91 -5.53
N MET A 160 -42.85 -11.15 -5.84
CA MET A 160 -42.23 -11.51 -7.12
C MET A 160 -43.10 -11.12 -8.31
N ASP A 161 -44.33 -11.62 -8.31
CA ASP A 161 -45.22 -11.55 -9.45
C ASP A 161 -45.68 -10.11 -9.66
N THR A 162 -46.05 -9.42 -8.57
CA THR A 162 -46.42 -7.99 -8.61
C THR A 162 -45.30 -7.10 -9.14
N ILE A 163 -44.04 -7.32 -8.74
CA ILE A 163 -42.93 -6.52 -9.27
C ILE A 163 -42.68 -6.86 -10.74
N MET A 164 -42.74 -8.15 -11.10
CA MET A 164 -42.56 -8.58 -12.48
C MET A 164 -43.61 -7.99 -13.41
N GLU A 165 -44.89 -7.97 -13.00
CA GLU A 165 -46.00 -7.37 -13.75
C GLU A 165 -45.81 -5.86 -13.94
N ASN A 166 -45.41 -5.15 -12.89
CA ASN A 166 -45.28 -3.69 -12.93
C ASN A 166 -44.00 -3.19 -13.63
N THR A 167 -42.91 -3.97 -13.59
CA THR A 167 -41.59 -3.51 -14.06
C THR A 167 -41.04 -4.30 -15.24
N GLY A 168 -41.59 -5.48 -15.53
CA GLY A 168 -41.00 -6.44 -16.47
C GLY A 168 -39.67 -7.05 -16.00
N LYS A 169 -39.28 -6.85 -14.73
CA LYS A 169 -38.01 -7.31 -14.15
C LYS A 169 -38.25 -8.21 -12.95
N LYS A 170 -37.49 -9.30 -12.88
CA LYS A 170 -37.53 -10.24 -11.76
C LYS A 170 -36.74 -9.70 -10.57
N ILE A 171 -37.37 -9.63 -9.40
CA ILE A 171 -36.69 -9.29 -8.15
C ILE A 171 -35.76 -10.44 -7.68
N THR A 172 -34.61 -10.10 -7.12
CA THR A 172 -33.62 -11.04 -6.58
C THR A 172 -33.40 -10.82 -5.09
N VAL A 173 -32.76 -11.77 -4.41
CA VAL A 173 -32.36 -11.61 -3.01
C VAL A 173 -31.41 -10.42 -2.86
N THR A 174 -30.49 -10.23 -3.81
CA THR A 174 -29.59 -9.06 -3.84
C THR A 174 -30.36 -7.74 -3.89
N ASP A 175 -31.46 -7.64 -4.64
CA ASP A 175 -32.22 -6.38 -4.70
C ASP A 175 -32.90 -6.06 -3.36
N LEU A 176 -33.37 -7.08 -2.63
CA LEU A 176 -33.93 -6.90 -1.27
C LEU A 176 -32.84 -6.54 -0.26
N ILE A 177 -31.67 -7.17 -0.33
CA ILE A 177 -30.52 -6.81 0.52
C ILE A 177 -30.08 -5.38 0.23
N SER A 178 -29.97 -5.00 -1.05
CA SER A 178 -29.66 -3.63 -1.47
C SER A 178 -30.66 -2.63 -0.88
N PHE A 179 -31.96 -2.94 -0.95
CA PHE A 179 -33.00 -2.09 -0.36
C PHE A 179 -32.84 -1.96 1.17
N ALA A 180 -32.60 -3.08 1.87
CA ALA A 180 -32.36 -3.09 3.31
C ALA A 180 -31.12 -2.28 3.71
N VAL A 181 -30.03 -2.41 2.96
CA VAL A 181 -28.78 -1.67 3.16
C VAL A 181 -29.01 -0.18 3.00
N VAL A 182 -29.67 0.24 1.91
CA VAL A 182 -30.00 1.65 1.65
C VAL A 182 -30.81 2.25 2.80
N LYS A 183 -31.85 1.57 3.28
CA LYS A 183 -32.66 2.05 4.41
C LYS A 183 -31.87 2.12 5.71
N THR A 184 -31.00 1.15 5.95
CA THR A 184 -30.17 1.10 7.16
C THR A 184 -29.11 2.21 7.14
N LEU A 185 -28.42 2.44 6.02
CA LEU A 185 -27.36 3.45 5.89
C LEU A 185 -27.82 4.86 6.28
N MET A 186 -29.08 5.21 6.02
CA MET A 186 -29.64 6.52 6.40
C MET A 186 -29.62 6.79 7.92
N LYS A 187 -29.54 5.75 8.75
CA LYS A 187 -29.42 5.84 10.21
C LYS A 187 -27.97 5.77 10.71
N HIS A 188 -27.02 5.39 9.84
CA HIS A 188 -25.64 5.05 10.17
C HIS A 188 -24.64 5.88 9.34
N LYS A 189 -24.60 7.19 9.59
CA LYS A 189 -23.86 8.17 8.78
C LYS A 189 -22.35 7.90 8.65
N TYR A 190 -21.70 7.37 9.69
CA TYR A 190 -20.27 7.03 9.62
C TYR A 190 -20.00 5.85 8.69
N VAL A 191 -20.93 4.89 8.59
CA VAL A 191 -20.80 3.79 7.62
C VAL A 191 -21.02 4.30 6.19
N ASN A 192 -21.89 5.30 6.01
CA ASN A 192 -22.14 5.99 4.75
C ASN A 192 -21.31 7.27 4.61
N SER A 193 -19.98 7.13 4.67
CA SER A 193 -19.04 8.25 4.62
C SER A 193 -17.83 7.95 3.72
N GLU A 194 -17.00 8.97 3.55
CA GLU A 194 -15.67 8.87 2.95
C GLU A 194 -14.65 9.67 3.79
N LEU A 195 -13.38 9.24 3.75
CA LEU A 195 -12.25 9.96 4.32
C LEU A 195 -11.51 10.71 3.21
N SER A 196 -11.15 11.97 3.46
CA SER A 196 -10.31 12.73 2.54
C SER A 196 -8.94 12.04 2.34
N ALA A 197 -8.32 12.24 1.18
CA ALA A 197 -7.07 11.55 0.82
C ALA A 197 -5.91 11.85 1.80
N ASP A 198 -5.92 13.02 2.44
CA ASP A 198 -4.95 13.44 3.47
C ASP A 198 -5.32 12.96 4.88
N GLY A 199 -6.48 12.32 5.06
CA GLY A 199 -6.96 11.82 6.34
C GLY A 199 -7.47 12.90 7.31
N THR A 200 -7.67 14.13 6.87
CA THR A 200 -8.00 15.26 7.76
C THR A 200 -9.50 15.53 7.89
N GLN A 201 -10.33 15.06 6.96
CA GLN A 201 -11.76 15.36 6.90
C GLN A 201 -12.59 14.10 6.61
N ILE A 202 -13.68 13.94 7.35
CA ILE A 202 -14.70 12.91 7.10
C ILE A 202 -15.90 13.58 6.44
N THR A 203 -16.27 13.13 5.25
CA THR A 203 -17.49 13.56 4.57
C THR A 203 -18.61 12.58 4.87
N LEU A 204 -19.67 13.05 5.54
CA LEU A 204 -20.86 12.25 5.83
C LEU A 204 -21.92 12.45 4.74
N HIS A 205 -22.39 11.37 4.10
CA HIS A 205 -23.41 11.47 3.07
C HIS A 205 -24.81 11.33 3.67
N ASN A 206 -25.67 12.33 3.42
CA ASN A 206 -27.10 12.31 3.76
C ASN A 206 -27.97 11.76 2.61
N TYR A 207 -27.37 11.01 1.68
CA TYR A 207 -27.98 10.33 0.56
C TYR A 207 -27.23 9.01 0.33
N VAL A 208 -27.79 8.09 -0.44
CA VAL A 208 -27.13 6.82 -0.74
C VAL A 208 -26.95 6.66 -2.25
N ASN A 209 -25.69 6.60 -2.69
CA ASN A 209 -25.35 6.11 -4.03
C ASN A 209 -24.80 4.70 -3.86
N LEU A 210 -25.62 3.71 -4.17
CA LEU A 210 -25.28 2.30 -3.92
C LEU A 210 -24.52 1.73 -5.10
N SER A 211 -23.35 1.15 -4.83
CA SER A 211 -22.59 0.37 -5.79
C SER A 211 -22.77 -1.13 -5.59
N ILE A 212 -22.81 -1.86 -6.70
CA ILE A 212 -22.88 -3.33 -6.71
C ILE A 212 -21.70 -3.84 -7.53
N ALA A 213 -20.82 -4.62 -6.90
CA ALA A 213 -19.67 -5.21 -7.56
C ALA A 213 -20.13 -6.32 -8.53
N VAL A 214 -19.69 -6.22 -9.79
CA VAL A 214 -20.01 -7.17 -10.87
C VAL A 214 -18.70 -7.77 -11.39
N GLY A 215 -18.51 -9.07 -11.14
CA GLY A 215 -17.37 -9.83 -11.65
C GLY A 215 -17.50 -10.12 -13.15
N MET A 216 -16.37 -10.10 -13.85
CA MET A 216 -16.21 -10.43 -15.27
C MET A 216 -14.92 -11.26 -15.45
N ASP A 217 -14.78 -11.95 -16.58
CA ASP A 217 -13.58 -12.77 -16.85
C ASP A 217 -12.28 -11.95 -16.81
N ASP A 218 -12.35 -10.70 -17.28
CA ASP A 218 -11.20 -9.79 -17.34
C ASP A 218 -11.00 -8.89 -16.12
N GLY A 219 -11.90 -8.93 -15.13
CA GLY A 219 -11.77 -8.13 -13.92
C GLY A 219 -13.08 -7.83 -13.21
N LEU A 220 -13.17 -6.63 -12.61
CA LEU A 220 -14.29 -6.21 -11.78
C LEU A 220 -14.77 -4.82 -12.22
N LEU A 221 -16.09 -4.67 -12.37
CA LEU A 221 -16.74 -3.37 -12.50
C LEU A 221 -17.63 -3.10 -11.29
N VAL A 222 -17.73 -1.83 -10.93
CA VAL A 222 -18.51 -1.38 -9.77
C VAL A 222 -19.47 -0.28 -10.21
N PRO A 223 -20.55 -0.62 -10.94
CA PRO A 223 -21.58 0.35 -11.30
C PRO A 223 -22.22 1.01 -10.07
N VAL A 224 -22.70 2.24 -10.25
CA VAL A 224 -23.30 3.08 -9.20
C VAL A 224 -24.76 3.38 -9.52
N ILE A 225 -25.66 3.07 -8.60
CA ILE A 225 -27.06 3.50 -8.59
C ILE A 225 -27.17 4.76 -7.74
N LYS A 226 -27.43 5.92 -8.37
CA LYS A 226 -27.48 7.21 -7.67
C LYS A 226 -28.84 7.47 -7.04
N GLY A 227 -28.85 8.09 -5.86
CA GLY A 227 -30.07 8.48 -5.15
C GLY A 227 -30.94 7.29 -4.76
N ALA A 228 -30.33 6.15 -4.44
CA ALA A 228 -31.02 4.92 -4.09
C ALA A 228 -31.92 5.08 -2.85
N ASP A 229 -31.59 6.01 -1.94
CA ASP A 229 -32.37 6.35 -0.75
C ASP A 229 -33.79 6.85 -1.05
N LYS A 230 -34.00 7.41 -2.25
CA LYS A 230 -35.27 7.98 -2.70
C LYS A 230 -36.11 7.01 -3.54
N MET A 231 -35.54 5.86 -3.90
CA MET A 231 -36.21 4.89 -4.74
C MET A 231 -37.16 4.01 -3.92
N SER A 232 -38.31 3.71 -4.50
CA SER A 232 -39.12 2.55 -4.13
C SER A 232 -38.38 1.25 -4.47
N LEU A 233 -38.86 0.12 -3.93
CA LEU A 233 -38.29 -1.19 -4.23
C LEU A 233 -38.33 -1.49 -5.73
N SER A 234 -39.43 -1.19 -6.41
CA SER A 234 -39.59 -1.42 -7.85
C SER A 234 -38.62 -0.59 -8.68
N GLU A 235 -38.45 0.69 -8.35
CA GLU A 235 -37.48 1.57 -9.03
C GLU A 235 -36.05 1.09 -8.83
N LEU A 236 -35.70 0.65 -7.60
CA LEU A 236 -34.38 0.10 -7.33
C LEU A 236 -34.11 -1.19 -8.11
N VAL A 237 -35.11 -2.08 -8.24
CA VAL A 237 -35.01 -3.30 -9.05
C VAL A 237 -34.72 -2.94 -10.52
N VAL A 238 -35.47 -2.01 -11.09
CA VAL A 238 -35.25 -1.56 -12.48
C VAL A 238 -33.85 -0.97 -12.65
N ALA A 239 -33.46 -0.03 -11.78
CA ALA A 239 -32.16 0.62 -11.84
C ALA A 239 -31.00 -0.39 -11.69
N SER A 240 -31.13 -1.35 -10.77
CA SER A 240 -30.19 -2.45 -10.55
C SER A 240 -30.02 -3.30 -11.81
N LYS A 241 -31.11 -3.75 -12.44
CA LYS A 241 -31.02 -4.59 -13.65
C LYS A 241 -30.43 -3.83 -14.83
N ASP A 242 -30.79 -2.58 -15.01
CA ASP A 242 -30.33 -1.79 -16.15
C ASP A 242 -28.86 -1.42 -16.01
N ILE A 243 -28.39 -1.06 -14.81
CA ILE A 243 -26.99 -0.73 -14.59
C ILE A 243 -26.08 -1.97 -14.69
N ILE A 244 -26.52 -3.12 -14.16
CA ILE A 244 -25.77 -4.38 -14.30
C ILE A 244 -25.70 -4.81 -15.76
N LYS A 245 -26.81 -4.69 -16.52
CA LYS A 245 -26.82 -4.98 -17.96
C LYS A 245 -25.84 -4.10 -18.72
N LYS A 246 -25.76 -2.80 -18.39
CA LYS A 246 -24.77 -1.88 -18.98
C LYS A 246 -23.34 -2.24 -18.59
N ALA A 247 -23.11 -2.65 -17.34
CA ALA A 247 -21.80 -3.10 -16.85
C ALA A 247 -21.29 -4.31 -17.64
N LEU A 248 -22.12 -5.36 -17.77
CA LEU A 248 -21.79 -6.56 -18.54
C LEU A 248 -21.57 -6.26 -20.03
N ALA A 249 -22.28 -5.27 -20.57
CA ALA A 249 -22.10 -4.82 -21.96
C ALA A 249 -20.92 -3.85 -22.15
N MET A 250 -20.16 -3.52 -21.09
CA MET A 250 -19.09 -2.51 -21.08
C MET A 250 -19.54 -1.12 -21.58
N LYS A 251 -20.78 -0.74 -21.30
CA LYS A 251 -21.43 0.51 -21.75
C LYS A 251 -21.74 1.48 -20.61
N LEU A 252 -21.00 1.39 -19.50
CA LEU A 252 -21.16 2.33 -18.39
C LEU A 252 -20.56 3.68 -18.74
N SER A 253 -21.32 4.74 -18.54
CA SER A 253 -20.80 6.10 -18.58
C SER A 253 -19.86 6.38 -17.39
N PRO A 254 -18.97 7.38 -17.46
CA PRO A 254 -18.09 7.72 -16.34
C PRO A 254 -18.85 8.08 -15.05
N SER A 255 -20.03 8.70 -15.18
CA SER A 255 -20.87 9.07 -14.04
C SER A 255 -21.53 7.87 -13.37
N GLU A 256 -21.70 6.76 -14.08
CA GLU A 256 -22.22 5.48 -13.58
C GLU A 256 -21.13 4.60 -12.96
N GLN A 257 -19.86 5.02 -13.01
CA GLN A 257 -18.71 4.30 -12.43
C GLN A 257 -18.10 5.05 -11.23
N SER A 258 -18.68 6.19 -10.83
CA SER A 258 -18.10 7.09 -9.84
C SER A 258 -19.15 7.71 -8.91
N GLY A 259 -18.69 8.09 -7.71
CA GLY A 259 -19.52 8.73 -6.69
C GLY A 259 -20.42 7.77 -5.91
N SER A 260 -20.01 6.52 -5.73
CA SER A 260 -20.63 5.62 -4.76
C SER A 260 -20.41 6.15 -3.35
N THR A 261 -21.36 5.92 -2.45
CA THR A 261 -21.21 6.17 -1.01
C THR A 261 -21.09 4.88 -0.21
N PHE A 262 -21.54 3.75 -0.78
CA PHE A 262 -21.41 2.42 -0.20
C PHE A 262 -21.37 1.36 -1.29
N THR A 263 -20.68 0.24 -1.04
CA THR A 263 -20.55 -0.86 -2.01
C THR A 263 -21.05 -2.18 -1.41
N ILE A 264 -21.76 -2.97 -2.21
CA ILE A 264 -22.10 -4.38 -1.94
C ILE A 264 -21.32 -5.27 -2.90
N SER A 265 -20.69 -6.32 -2.38
CA SER A 265 -20.12 -7.41 -3.15
C SER A 265 -20.83 -8.71 -2.80
N ASN A 266 -21.33 -9.44 -3.80
CA ASN A 266 -22.09 -10.67 -3.57
C ASN A 266 -21.41 -11.85 -4.30
N LEU A 267 -20.92 -12.81 -3.53
CA LEU A 267 -20.32 -14.05 -4.03
C LEU A 267 -21.13 -15.29 -3.65
N GLY A 268 -22.38 -15.10 -3.19
CA GLY A 268 -23.24 -16.19 -2.75
C GLY A 268 -23.65 -17.15 -3.86
N MET A 269 -23.68 -16.69 -5.12
CA MET A 269 -23.94 -17.55 -6.27
C MET A 269 -22.85 -18.61 -6.52
N PHE A 270 -21.67 -18.44 -5.93
CA PHE A 270 -20.53 -19.36 -6.03
C PHE A 270 -20.38 -20.27 -4.80
N GLY A 271 -21.34 -20.27 -3.87
CA GLY A 271 -21.27 -21.10 -2.66
C GLY A 271 -20.27 -20.61 -1.62
N THR A 272 -19.75 -19.38 -1.76
CA THR A 272 -18.81 -18.77 -0.80
C THR A 272 -19.46 -18.68 0.57
N GLN A 273 -18.86 -19.26 1.61
CA GLN A 273 -19.46 -19.26 2.96
C GLN A 273 -19.17 -17.98 3.75
N SER A 274 -18.01 -17.37 3.52
CA SER A 274 -17.56 -16.10 4.10
C SER A 274 -16.41 -15.56 3.25
N PHE A 275 -16.29 -14.24 3.15
CA PHE A 275 -15.15 -13.57 2.54
C PHE A 275 -15.05 -12.13 3.05
N ASN A 276 -13.84 -11.60 3.13
CA ASN A 276 -13.59 -10.22 3.55
C ASN A 276 -13.36 -9.37 2.30
N PRO A 277 -14.36 -8.60 1.83
CA PRO A 277 -14.17 -7.71 0.69
C PRO A 277 -13.18 -6.59 1.01
N ILE A 278 -12.40 -6.18 0.01
CA ILE A 278 -11.56 -4.98 0.05
C ILE A 278 -12.42 -3.75 -0.25
N ILE A 279 -12.26 -2.69 0.53
CA ILE A 279 -13.03 -1.45 0.39
C ILE A 279 -12.81 -0.83 -0.99
N ASN A 280 -13.89 -0.41 -1.64
CA ASN A 280 -13.82 0.42 -2.85
C ASN A 280 -13.68 1.89 -2.45
N GLN A 281 -12.45 2.37 -2.28
CA GLN A 281 -12.17 3.76 -1.93
C GLN A 281 -12.81 4.73 -2.96
N PRO A 282 -13.39 5.86 -2.53
CA PRO A 282 -13.26 6.48 -1.21
C PRO A 282 -14.28 6.03 -0.15
N ASN A 283 -15.09 5.00 -0.39
CA ASN A 283 -16.07 4.53 0.61
C ASN A 283 -15.40 4.14 1.93
N SER A 284 -16.05 4.39 3.07
CA SER A 284 -15.54 3.97 4.38
C SER A 284 -15.85 2.50 4.73
N ALA A 285 -16.72 1.83 3.95
CA ALA A 285 -17.14 0.45 4.22
C ALA A 285 -17.64 -0.27 2.95
N ILE A 286 -17.61 -1.61 3.00
CA ILE A 286 -18.15 -2.50 1.97
C ILE A 286 -18.81 -3.72 2.62
N LEU A 287 -19.96 -4.13 2.10
CA LEU A 287 -20.68 -5.32 2.57
C LEU A 287 -20.42 -6.50 1.63
N GLY A 288 -19.87 -7.59 2.18
CA GLY A 288 -19.77 -8.89 1.54
C GLY A 288 -20.99 -9.75 1.85
N VAL A 289 -21.63 -10.29 0.81
CA VAL A 289 -22.79 -11.19 0.90
C VAL A 289 -22.38 -12.58 0.45
N ALA A 290 -22.40 -13.52 1.39
CA ALA A 290 -22.06 -14.93 1.17
C ALA A 290 -23.28 -15.74 0.69
N ALA A 291 -23.07 -17.05 0.49
CA ALA A 291 -24.13 -17.97 0.13
C ALA A 291 -25.13 -18.14 1.27
N THR A 292 -26.40 -18.33 0.91
CA THR A 292 -27.43 -18.79 1.84
C THR A 292 -27.41 -20.31 1.84
N VAL A 293 -27.19 -20.92 3.00
CA VAL A 293 -27.10 -22.38 3.17
C VAL A 293 -28.05 -22.84 4.28
N GLU A 294 -28.62 -24.03 4.13
CA GLU A 294 -29.44 -24.62 5.18
C GLU A 294 -28.55 -25.03 6.38
N LYS A 295 -28.89 -24.54 7.58
CA LYS A 295 -28.18 -24.87 8.82
C LYS A 295 -29.16 -25.31 9.91
N PRO A 296 -28.78 -26.27 10.78
CA PRO A 296 -29.50 -26.49 12.02
C PRO A 296 -29.25 -25.31 12.98
N VAL A 297 -30.31 -24.68 13.44
CA VAL A 297 -30.27 -23.57 14.40
C VAL A 297 -31.29 -23.81 15.51
N VAL A 298 -31.02 -23.23 16.69
CA VAL A 298 -31.95 -23.30 17.82
C VAL A 298 -32.93 -22.13 17.74
N VAL A 299 -34.23 -22.42 17.65
CA VAL A 299 -35.31 -21.43 17.71
C VAL A 299 -36.29 -21.89 18.78
N ASP A 300 -36.58 -21.03 19.75
CA ASP A 300 -37.48 -21.31 20.87
C ASP A 300 -37.17 -22.62 21.63
N GLY A 301 -35.89 -23.01 21.67
CA GLY A 301 -35.41 -24.22 22.33
C GLY A 301 -35.42 -25.48 21.47
N GLU A 302 -35.90 -25.42 20.23
CA GLU A 302 -35.92 -26.55 19.29
C GLU A 302 -34.88 -26.39 18.18
N ILE A 303 -34.30 -27.51 17.74
CA ILE A 303 -33.40 -27.52 16.58
C ILE A 303 -34.25 -27.56 15.31
N VAL A 304 -34.17 -26.51 14.51
CA VAL A 304 -34.86 -26.37 13.23
C VAL A 304 -33.87 -26.07 12.12
N ILE A 305 -34.19 -26.46 10.88
CA ILE A 305 -33.38 -26.12 9.71
C ILE A 305 -33.82 -24.75 9.20
N ARG A 306 -32.87 -23.82 9.05
CA ARG A 306 -33.11 -22.47 8.52
C ARG A 306 -32.13 -22.12 7.41
N PRO A 307 -32.55 -21.32 6.41
CA PRO A 307 -31.65 -20.76 5.40
C PRO A 307 -30.85 -19.61 6.02
N ILE A 308 -29.58 -19.89 6.36
CA ILE A 308 -28.69 -18.92 7.01
C ILE A 308 -27.73 -18.33 5.98
N MET A 309 -27.60 -17.00 5.98
CA MET A 309 -26.65 -16.27 5.16
C MET A 309 -25.62 -15.55 6.03
N THR A 310 -24.34 -15.64 5.66
CA THR A 310 -23.28 -14.84 6.29
C THR A 310 -23.13 -13.50 5.59
N MET A 311 -23.05 -12.43 6.37
CA MET A 311 -22.66 -11.09 5.92
C MET A 311 -21.34 -10.69 6.56
N CYS A 312 -20.44 -10.11 5.76
CA CYS A 312 -19.11 -9.69 6.18
C CYS A 312 -18.95 -8.19 5.87
N LEU A 313 -19.02 -7.32 6.89
CA LEU A 313 -18.83 -5.88 6.71
C LEU A 313 -17.38 -5.51 6.99
N THR A 314 -16.63 -5.15 5.94
CA THR A 314 -15.29 -4.59 6.09
C THR A 314 -15.40 -3.07 6.23
N ILE A 315 -14.75 -2.50 7.24
CA ILE A 315 -14.77 -1.07 7.52
C ILE A 315 -13.37 -0.49 7.63
N ASP A 316 -13.23 0.79 7.25
CA ASP A 316 -12.03 1.58 7.51
C ASP A 316 -12.07 2.07 8.96
N HIS A 317 -11.19 1.51 9.80
CA HIS A 317 -11.18 1.76 11.24
C HIS A 317 -10.77 3.20 11.60
N ARG A 318 -10.29 4.00 10.64
CA ARG A 318 -10.03 5.43 10.85
C ARG A 318 -11.33 6.24 10.96
N VAL A 319 -12.41 5.76 10.34
CA VAL A 319 -13.70 6.47 10.25
C VAL A 319 -14.80 5.76 11.02
N VAL A 320 -14.83 4.43 10.94
CA VAL A 320 -15.89 3.60 11.54
C VAL A 320 -15.26 2.72 12.61
N ASP A 321 -15.67 2.90 13.86
CA ASP A 321 -15.28 2.01 14.94
C ASP A 321 -16.14 0.73 15.00
N GLY A 322 -15.73 -0.23 15.83
CA GLY A 322 -16.46 -1.48 16.02
C GLY A 322 -17.87 -1.31 16.57
N LEU A 323 -18.15 -0.27 17.35
CA LEU A 323 -19.49 -0.03 17.87
C LEU A 323 -20.43 0.46 16.77
N ALA A 324 -19.99 1.42 15.95
CA ALA A 324 -20.74 1.95 14.82
C ALA A 324 -21.00 0.85 13.77
N GLY A 325 -19.98 0.07 13.43
CA GLY A 325 -20.12 -1.07 12.53
C GLY A 325 -21.09 -2.13 13.07
N ALA A 326 -20.98 -2.50 14.36
CA ALA A 326 -21.84 -3.49 14.98
C ALA A 326 -23.30 -3.02 15.06
N LYS A 327 -23.54 -1.74 15.34
CA LYS A 327 -24.89 -1.16 15.32
C LYS A 327 -25.51 -1.23 13.93
N PHE A 328 -24.76 -0.88 12.88
CA PHE A 328 -25.22 -1.02 11.50
C PHE A 328 -25.58 -2.47 11.17
N MET A 329 -24.69 -3.42 11.50
CA MET A 329 -24.92 -4.85 11.23
C MET A 329 -26.10 -5.42 12.01
N GLN A 330 -26.27 -4.99 13.27
CA GLN A 330 -27.41 -5.40 14.09
C GLN A 330 -28.73 -4.89 13.50
N ASP A 331 -28.80 -3.62 13.10
CA ASP A 331 -30.00 -3.04 12.50
C ASP A 331 -30.30 -3.67 11.14
N LEU A 332 -29.28 -3.90 10.32
CA LEU A 332 -29.43 -4.59 9.03
C LEU A 332 -29.93 -6.02 9.22
N LYS A 333 -29.35 -6.78 10.16
CA LYS A 333 -29.79 -8.15 10.50
C LYS A 333 -31.27 -8.16 10.93
N LYS A 334 -31.65 -7.31 11.88
CA LYS A 334 -33.06 -7.19 12.33
C LYS A 334 -33.99 -6.89 11.16
N LEU A 335 -33.56 -6.01 10.26
CA LEU A 335 -34.36 -5.60 9.11
C LEU A 335 -34.51 -6.72 8.07
N LEU A 336 -33.48 -7.53 7.85
CA LEU A 336 -33.54 -8.69 6.95
C LEU A 336 -34.36 -9.85 7.54
N GLU A 337 -34.27 -10.08 8.86
CA GLU A 337 -35.04 -11.11 9.57
C GLU A 337 -36.51 -10.72 9.76
N ASN A 338 -36.82 -9.42 9.78
CA ASN A 338 -38.19 -8.90 9.79
C ASN A 338 -38.41 -7.89 8.64
N PRO A 339 -38.57 -8.40 7.40
CA PRO A 339 -38.48 -7.57 6.21
C PRO A 339 -39.71 -6.70 5.94
N LEU A 340 -40.83 -6.94 6.63
CA LEU A 340 -42.02 -6.07 6.52
C LEU A 340 -41.72 -4.65 7.01
N ALA A 341 -40.84 -4.50 8.00
CA ALA A 341 -40.42 -3.19 8.51
C ALA A 341 -39.66 -2.35 7.46
N MET A 342 -39.19 -2.94 6.36
CA MET A 342 -38.59 -2.19 5.25
C MET A 342 -39.60 -1.45 4.38
N LEU A 343 -40.86 -1.90 4.41
CA LEU A 343 -41.92 -1.43 3.51
C LEU A 343 -42.77 -0.31 4.12
N ILE A 344 -42.52 0.04 5.38
CA ILE A 344 -43.20 1.09 6.15
C ILE A 344 -42.28 2.32 6.23
#